data_AF-A0A0L8C2U7-F1
#
_entry.id   AF-A0A0L8C2U7-F1
#
_cell.length_a   1.000
_cell.length_b   1.000
_cell.length_c   1.000
_cell.angle_alpha   90.00
_cell.angle_beta   90.00
_cell.angle_gamma   90.00
#
_symmetry.space_group_name_H-M   'P 1'
#
loop_
_entity.id
_entity.type
_entity.pdbx_description
1 polymer ?
#
loop_
_entity_poly.entity_id
_entity_poly.type
_entity_poly.pdbx_seq_one_letter_code
_entity_poly.pdbx_strand_id
1 'polypeptide(L)' 'MEKTHVRELADEYLRLGGHRRVAIDDNETSIRSWESEPPEADAFWRKEVETLSPATQREVQLMLPTINRA' A
#
# COMPACT_ATOMS: atom_id res chain seq x y z
N MET A 1 -19.25 -1.45 3.03
CA MET A 1 -18.65 -0.19 3.51
C MET A 1 -17.12 -0.27 3.61
N GLU A 2 -16.48 -1.37 3.18
CA GLU A 2 -15.02 -1.57 3.29
C GLU A 2 -14.16 -0.77 2.30
N LYS A 3 -14.65 -0.51 1.08
CA LYS A 3 -13.87 0.18 0.03
C LYS A 3 -13.40 1.59 0.41
N THR A 4 -14.19 2.30 1.23
CA THR A 4 -13.84 3.65 1.67
C THR A 4 -12.65 3.61 2.63
N HIS A 5 -12.66 2.68 3.58
CA HIS A 5 -11.61 2.54 4.60
C HIS A 5 -10.26 2.15 3.97
N VAL A 6 -10.28 1.21 3.02
CA VAL A 6 -9.08 0.82 2.25
C VAL A 6 -8.46 2.00 1.54
N ARG A 7 -9.28 2.86 0.93
CA ARG A 7 -8.81 4.05 0.22
C ARG A 7 -8.22 5.09 1.17
N GLU A 8 -8.85 5.30 2.31
CA GLU A 8 -8.35 6.24 3.33
C GLU A 8 -6.97 5.82 3.85
N LEU A 9 -6.75 4.52 4.09
CA LEU A 9 -5.44 4.00 4.51
C LEU A 9 -4.36 4.22 3.46
N ALA A 10 -4.68 3.97 2.18
CA ALA A 10 -3.74 4.19 1.09
C ALA A 10 -3.42 5.69 0.90
N ASP A 11 -4.45 6.56 0.94
CA ASP A 11 -4.29 8.00 0.81
C ASP A 11 -3.47 8.58 1.97
N GLU A 12 -3.68 8.09 3.20
CA GLU A 12 -2.90 8.50 4.38
C GLU A 12 -1.45 8.04 4.27
N TYR A 13 -1.22 6.79 3.90
CA TYR A 13 0.12 6.26 3.67
C TYR A 13 0.90 7.08 2.63
N LEU A 14 0.26 7.44 1.52
CA LEU A 14 0.85 8.28 0.48
C LEU A 14 1.09 9.72 0.98
N ARG A 15 0.19 10.26 1.80
CA ARG A 15 0.34 11.60 2.41
C ARG A 15 1.56 11.67 3.35
N LEU A 16 1.85 10.58 4.07
CA LEU A 16 3.04 10.45 4.92
C LEU A 16 4.34 10.27 4.12
N GLY A 17 4.29 10.32 2.79
CA GLY A 17 5.44 10.13 1.92
C GLY A 17 5.76 8.66 1.63
N GLY A 18 4.79 7.77 1.79
CA GLY A 18 4.93 6.37 1.41
C GLY A 18 5.29 6.20 -0.06
N HIS A 19 6.36 5.44 -0.34
CA HIS A 19 6.86 5.19 -1.69
C HIS A 19 6.72 3.73 -2.13
N ARG A 20 6.04 2.89 -1.34
CA ARG A 20 5.68 1.52 -1.75
C ARG A 20 4.89 1.59 -3.04
N ARG A 21 5.29 0.76 -3.99
CA ARG A 21 4.56 0.58 -5.22
C ARG A 21 4.18 -0.87 -5.42
N VAL A 22 3.02 -1.07 -6.02
CA VAL A 22 2.52 -2.39 -6.34
C VAL A 22 3.03 -2.82 -7.72
N ALA A 23 3.66 -3.99 -7.77
CA ALA A 23 3.87 -4.72 -8.99
C ALA A 23 2.69 -5.69 -9.15
N ILE A 24 1.84 -5.42 -10.14
CA ILE A 24 0.81 -6.37 -10.59
C ILE A 24 1.44 -7.13 -11.75
N ASP A 25 1.69 -8.42 -11.54
CA ASP A 25 2.03 -9.37 -12.59
C ASP A 25 0.80 -10.22 -12.92
N ASP A 26 0.80 -10.91 -14.08
CA ASP A 26 -0.34 -11.67 -14.61
C ASP A 26 -0.88 -12.70 -13.58
N ASN A 27 -0.02 -13.16 -12.65
CA ASN A 27 -0.36 -14.15 -11.64
C ASN A 27 -0.14 -13.74 -10.17
N GLU A 28 0.53 -12.61 -9.88
CA GLU A 28 0.87 -12.24 -8.49
C GLU A 28 0.94 -10.72 -8.27
N THR A 29 0.45 -10.26 -7.11
CA THR A 29 0.66 -8.88 -6.65
C THR A 29 1.76 -8.86 -5.60
N SER A 30 2.87 -8.20 -5.92
CA SER A 30 4.03 -8.04 -5.02
C SER A 30 4.25 -6.56 -4.71
N ILE A 31 4.46 -6.20 -3.44
CA ILE A 31 4.90 -4.85 -3.08
C ILE A 31 6.41 -4.76 -3.26
N ARG A 32 6.89 -3.72 -3.96
CA ARG A 32 8.31 -3.36 -3.94
C ARG A 32 8.48 -1.93 -3.43
N SER A 33 9.32 -1.78 -2.40
CA SER A 33 9.84 -0.48 -1.95
C SER A 33 11.20 -0.26 -2.61
N TRP A 34 11.31 0.71 -3.52
CA TRP A 34 12.57 1.01 -4.22
C TRP A 34 13.40 2.10 -3.52
N GLU A 35 12.80 2.83 -2.58
CA GLU A 35 13.41 3.96 -1.88
C GLU A 35 13.18 3.85 -0.36
N SER A 36 14.04 4.48 0.43
CA SER A 36 13.82 4.62 1.87
C SER A 36 12.57 5.46 2.10
N GLU A 37 11.52 4.80 2.59
CA GLU A 37 10.28 5.47 2.99
C GLU A 37 10.49 6.24 4.30
N PRO A 38 9.78 7.37 4.51
CA PRO A 38 9.83 8.10 5.76
C PRO A 38 9.47 7.18 6.94
N PRO A 39 10.12 7.34 8.11
CA PRO A 39 9.83 6.51 9.28
C PRO A 39 8.36 6.55 9.70
N GLU A 40 7.69 7.66 9.44
CA GLU A 40 6.26 7.89 9.73
C GLU A 40 5.36 7.03 8.83
N ALA A 41 5.70 6.92 7.53
CA ALA A 41 4.97 6.09 6.58
C ALA A 41 5.17 4.60 6.88
N ASP A 42 6.39 4.17 7.21
CA ASP A 42 6.65 2.77 7.62
C ASP A 42 5.90 2.43 8.91
N ALA A 43 6.00 3.29 9.94
CA ALA A 43 5.31 3.08 11.21
C ALA A 43 3.78 3.00 11.02
N PHE A 44 3.21 3.87 10.18
CA PHE A 44 1.78 3.82 9.84
C PHE A 44 1.42 2.49 9.15
N TRP A 45 2.19 2.08 8.15
CA TRP A 45 1.94 0.83 7.43
C TRP A 45 1.94 -0.38 8.37
N ARG A 46 2.94 -0.48 9.24
CA ARG A 46 3.07 -1.61 10.17
C ARG A 46 1.97 -1.63 11.23
N LYS A 47 1.46 -0.46 11.62
CA LYS A 47 0.44 -0.34 12.66
C LYS A 47 -0.98 -0.52 12.13
N GLU A 48 -1.28 0.03 10.95
CA GLU A 48 -2.65 0.09 10.43
C GLU A 48 -2.90 -0.90 9.29
N VAL A 49 -1.88 -1.22 8.48
CA VAL A 49 -2.02 -2.09 7.29
C VAL A 49 -1.56 -3.52 7.60
N GLU A 50 -0.39 -3.74 8.21
CA GLU A 50 0.09 -5.10 8.54
C GLU A 50 -0.81 -5.84 9.55
N THR A 51 -1.60 -5.12 10.33
CA THR A 51 -2.57 -5.70 11.28
C THR A 51 -3.85 -6.18 10.62
N LEU A 52 -4.10 -5.83 9.36
CA LEU A 52 -5.29 -6.22 8.62
C LEU A 52 -5.18 -7.64 8.08
N SER A 53 -6.31 -8.21 7.66
CA SER A 53 -6.32 -9.51 6.98
C SER A 53 -5.61 -9.44 5.62
N PRO A 54 -4.99 -10.53 5.14
CA PRO A 54 -4.26 -10.54 3.86
C PRO A 54 -5.07 -10.04 2.66
N ALA A 55 -6.38 -10.31 2.65
CA ALA A 55 -7.30 -9.81 1.62
C ALA A 55 -7.38 -8.27 1.63
N THR A 56 -7.62 -7.66 2.80
CA THR A 56 -7.71 -6.20 2.95
C THR A 56 -6.35 -5.53 2.73
N GLN A 57 -5.26 -6.14 3.18
CA GLN A 57 -3.91 -5.67 2.86
C GLN A 57 -3.70 -5.58 1.35
N ARG A 58 -4.15 -6.60 0.61
CA ARG A 58 -4.08 -6.62 -0.85
C ARG A 58 -4.95 -5.52 -1.46
N GLU A 59 -6.14 -5.25 -0.91
CA GLU A 59 -6.96 -4.13 -1.38
C GLU A 59 -6.26 -2.78 -1.16
N VAL A 60 -5.60 -2.56 -0.01
CA VAL A 60 -4.84 -1.32 0.27
C VAL A 60 -3.68 -1.18 -0.72
N GLN A 61 -2.97 -2.28 -0.96
CA GLN A 61 -1.89 -2.35 -1.94
C GLN A 61 -2.37 -1.99 -3.35
N LEU A 62 -3.53 -2.50 -3.78
CA LEU A 62 -4.11 -2.21 -5.10
C LEU A 62 -4.50 -0.73 -5.29
N MET A 63 -4.65 0.03 -4.19
CA MET A 63 -4.89 1.47 -4.24
C MET A 63 -3.59 2.29 -4.38
N LEU A 64 -2.42 1.68 -4.17
CA LEU A 64 -1.12 2.35 -4.33
C LEU A 64 -0.73 2.50 -5.80
N PRO A 65 0.18 3.44 -6.13
CA PRO A 65 0.73 3.56 -7.48
C PRO A 65 1.39 2.26 -7.96
N THR A 66 1.09 1.86 -9.20
CA THR A 66 1.70 0.67 -9.81
C THR A 66 3.11 0.97 -10.35
N ILE A 67 4.00 -0.02 -10.31
CA ILE A 67 5.31 0.03 -10.99
C ILE A 67 5.17 -0.17 -12.49
N ASN A 68 4.22 -1.00 -12.91
CA ASN A 68 3.96 -1.21 -14.33
C ASN A 68 3.37 0.08 -14.91
N ARG A 69 4.18 0.70 -15.77
CA ARG A 69 3.85 1.88 -16.57
C ARG A 69 2.76 1.45 -17.56
N ALA A 70 1.65 2.19 -17.59
CA ALA A 70 0.74 2.15 -18.74
C ALA A 70 1.48 2.60 -20.01
#